data_AF-A0A7X9JI50-F1
#
_entry.id   AF-A0A7X9JI50-F1
#
_cell.length_a   1.000
_cell.length_b   1.000
_cell.length_c   1.000
_cell.angle_alpha   90.00
_cell.angle_beta   90.00
_cell.angle_gamma   90.00
#
_symmetry.space_group_name_H-M   'P 1'
#
loop_
_entity.id
_entity.type
_entity.pdbx_description
1 polymer ?
#
loop_
_entity_poly.entity_id
_entity_poly.type
_entity_poly.pdbx_seq_one_letter_code
_entity_poly.pdbx_strand_id
1 'polypeptide(L)'
;NFYATHRCASCIAIEDATKKTLDTYFAEAVKQGNIKQFSINIDDEANAKLCEKYQAYGSGIYLTQVLKGKETTIDLTGDGFKFALNKEDKFIEILKTNIENLLKQ
;
A
#
# COMPACT_ATOMS: atom_id res chain seq x y z
N ASN A 1 3.57 1.72 0.14
CA ASN A 1 3.48 2.88 -0.76
C ASN A 1 4.87 3.18 -1.28
N PHE A 2 5.15 2.91 -2.54
CA PHE A 2 6.36 3.40 -3.19
C PHE A 2 6.01 4.76 -3.80
N TYR A 3 6.75 5.81 -3.45
CA TYR A 3 6.51 7.15 -3.97
C TYR A 3 7.79 7.72 -4.55
N ALA A 4 7.67 8.45 -5.65
CA ALA A 4 8.76 9.26 -6.19
C ALA A 4 8.86 10.60 -5.44
N THR A 5 10.05 11.21 -5.44
CA THR A 5 10.27 12.57 -4.93
C THR A 5 9.28 13.57 -5.54
N HIS A 6 8.90 13.36 -6.81
CA HIS A 6 7.72 13.99 -7.41
C HIS A 6 6.45 13.19 -7.09
N ARG A 7 5.72 13.64 -6.08
CA ARG A 7 4.44 13.03 -5.68
C ARG A 7 3.34 13.38 -6.70
N CYS A 8 2.84 12.40 -7.44
CA CYS A 8 1.64 12.57 -8.25
C CYS A 8 0.39 12.66 -7.38
N ALA A 9 -0.65 13.36 -7.86
CA ALA A 9 -1.92 13.50 -7.14
C ALA A 9 -2.56 12.15 -6.77
N SER A 10 -2.42 11.14 -7.63
CA SER A 10 -2.87 9.77 -7.37
C SER A 10 -2.11 9.12 -6.21
N CYS A 11 -0.81 9.37 -6.06
CA CYS A 11 -0.01 8.81 -4.97
C CYS A 11 -0.40 9.38 -3.62
N ILE A 12 -0.72 10.68 -3.58
CA ILE A 12 -1.24 11.34 -2.38
C ILE A 12 -2.61 10.75 -2.03
N ALA A 13 -3.49 10.59 -3.01
CA ALA A 13 -4.82 10.00 -2.80
C ALA A 13 -4.74 8.54 -2.30
N ILE A 14 -3.82 7.73 -2.85
CA ILE A 14 -3.58 6.36 -2.37
C ILE A 14 -3.11 6.36 -0.92
N GLU A 15 -2.17 7.24 -0.56
CA GLU A 15 -1.63 7.34 0.80
C GLU A 15 -2.71 7.76 1.80
N ASP A 16 -3.52 8.76 1.44
CA ASP A 16 -4.62 9.24 2.28
C ASP A 16 -5.68 8.16 2.48
N ALA A 17 -6.14 7.54 1.39
CA ALA A 17 -7.10 6.44 1.42
C ALA A 17 -6.58 5.24 2.23
N THR A 18 -5.29 4.89 2.08
CA THR A 18 -4.65 3.81 2.85
C THR A 18 -4.64 4.15 4.33
N LYS A 19 -4.18 5.35 4.69
CA LYS A 19 -4.12 5.81 6.08
C LYS A 19 -5.50 5.83 6.71
N LYS A 20 -6.50 6.34 6.00
CA LYS A 20 -7.91 6.38 6.41
C LYS A 20 -8.48 4.98 6.60
N THR A 21 -8.20 4.06 5.69
CA THR A 21 -8.62 2.65 5.82
C THR A 21 -8.03 2.01 7.06
N LEU A 22 -6.72 2.20 7.28
CA LEU A 22 -6.01 1.66 8.43
C LEU A 22 -6.53 2.26 9.73
N ASP A 23 -6.69 3.57 9.82
CA ASP A 23 -7.16 4.25 11.03
C ASP A 23 -8.64 3.96 11.33
N THR A 24 -9.47 3.74 10.30
CA THR A 24 -10.90 3.48 10.49
C THR A 24 -11.19 2.01 10.82
N TYR A 25 -10.58 1.08 10.09
CA TYR A 25 -10.94 -0.34 10.16
C TYR A 25 -9.89 -1.22 10.83
N PHE A 26 -8.62 -0.79 10.83
CA PHE A 26 -7.50 -1.61 11.29
C PHE A 26 -6.65 -0.90 12.34
N ALA A 27 -7.18 0.11 13.03
CA ALA A 27 -6.42 0.92 13.99
C ALA A 27 -5.81 0.03 15.08
N GLU A 28 -6.57 -0.99 15.48
CA GLU A 28 -6.14 -1.96 16.47
C GLU A 28 -5.04 -2.87 15.94
N ALA A 29 -5.16 -3.37 14.70
CA ALA A 29 -4.13 -4.20 14.07
C ALA A 29 -2.82 -3.43 13.82
N VAL A 30 -2.91 -2.13 13.49
CA VAL A 30 -1.75 -1.24 13.40
C VAL A 30 -1.14 -1.01 14.79
N LYS A 31 -1.94 -0.76 15.82
CA LYS A 31 -1.47 -0.61 17.21
C LYS A 31 -0.80 -1.87 17.75
N GLN A 32 -1.34 -3.05 17.41
CA GLN A 32 -0.77 -4.34 17.78
C GLN A 32 0.50 -4.67 16.97
N GLY A 33 0.79 -3.92 15.90
CA GLY A 33 1.94 -4.16 15.02
C GLY A 33 1.72 -5.26 13.99
N ASN A 34 0.49 -5.77 13.85
CA ASN A 34 0.10 -6.77 12.85
C ASN A 34 0.12 -6.19 11.43
N ILE A 35 -0.21 -4.90 11.30
CA ILE A 35 -0.13 -4.18 10.03
C ILE A 35 0.90 -3.07 10.15
N LYS A 36 1.82 -3.01 9.19
CA LYS A 36 2.78 -1.91 9.05
C LYS A 36 2.63 -1.25 7.69
N GLN A 37 2.38 0.06 7.72
CA GLN A 37 2.45 0.88 6.52
C GLN A 37 3.91 1.25 6.26
N PHE A 38 4.41 0.86 5.09
CA PHE A 38 5.72 1.28 4.61
C PHE A 38 5.52 2.31 3.49
N SER A 39 6.11 3.50 3.66
CA SER A 39 6.22 4.49 2.60
C SER A 39 7.69 4.59 2.21
N ILE A 40 8.03 4.14 1.00
CA ILE A 40 9.39 4.00 0.51
C ILE A 40 9.61 4.99 -0.63
N ASN A 41 10.62 5.83 -0.48
CA ASN A 41 11.01 6.76 -1.53
C ASN A 41 11.86 6.00 -2.56
N ILE A 42 11.39 5.95 -3.81
CA ILE A 42 12.11 5.26 -4.90
C ILE A 42 13.32 6.05 -5.40
N ASP A 43 13.37 7.35 -5.10
CA ASP A 43 14.47 8.26 -5.46
C ASP A 43 15.65 8.15 -4.47
N ASP A 44 15.41 7.51 -3.32
CA ASP A 44 16.42 7.32 -2.29
C ASP A 44 17.26 6.07 -2.61
N GLU A 45 18.57 6.27 -2.83
CA GLU A 45 19.50 5.20 -3.20
C GLU A 45 19.53 4.05 -2.17
N ALA A 46 19.25 4.31 -0.90
CA ALA A 46 19.20 3.25 0.12
C ALA A 46 18.04 2.27 -0.13
N ASN A 47 16.99 2.71 -0.85
CA ASN A 47 15.82 1.91 -1.20
C ASN A 47 15.91 1.30 -2.59
N ALA A 48 16.95 1.58 -3.37
CA ALA A 48 17.10 1.11 -4.76
C ALA A 48 16.95 -0.41 -4.87
N LYS A 49 17.60 -1.18 -3.99
CA LYS A 49 17.49 -2.64 -3.95
C LYS A 49 16.06 -3.14 -3.72
N LEU A 50 15.29 -2.43 -2.90
CA LEU A 50 13.91 -2.80 -2.63
C LEU A 50 13.01 -2.42 -3.80
N CYS A 51 13.23 -1.25 -4.40
CA CYS A 51 12.51 -0.82 -5.60
C CYS A 51 12.75 -1.79 -6.76
N GLU A 52 13.97 -2.29 -6.92
CA GLU A 52 14.31 -3.31 -7.92
C GLU A 52 13.61 -4.65 -7.63
N LYS A 53 13.59 -5.11 -6.36
CA LYS A 53 12.87 -6.33 -5.94
C LYS A 53 11.37 -6.27 -6.25
N TYR A 54 10.75 -5.09 -6.06
CA TYR A 54 9.33 -4.88 -6.32
C TYR A 54 9.04 -4.36 -7.74
N GLN A 55 10.07 -4.19 -8.58
CA GLN A 55 9.99 -3.51 -9.88
C GLN A 55 9.25 -2.17 -9.81
N ALA A 56 9.38 -1.47 -8.68
CA ALA A 56 8.78 -0.17 -8.43
C ALA A 56 9.64 0.92 -9.08
N TYR A 57 9.64 0.96 -10.42
CA TYR A 57 10.27 2.03 -11.22
C TYR A 57 9.50 3.35 -11.18
N GLY A 58 8.36 3.36 -10.49
CA GLY A 58 7.47 4.50 -10.35
C GLY A 58 6.70 4.43 -9.04
N SER A 59 5.77 5.36 -8.88
CA SER A 59 4.91 5.33 -7.69
C SER A 59 3.91 4.19 -7.81
N GLY A 60 3.69 3.45 -6.72
CA GLY A 60 2.89 2.22 -6.75
C GLY A 60 2.47 1.76 -5.36
N ILE A 61 1.39 0.98 -5.31
CA ILE A 61 0.89 0.40 -4.07
C ILE A 61 0.81 -1.11 -4.18
N TYR A 62 1.53 -1.75 -3.26
CA TYR A 62 1.62 -3.18 -3.14
C TYR A 62 1.21 -3.56 -1.73
N LEU A 63 0.38 -4.59 -1.62
CA LEU A 63 0.02 -5.22 -0.37
C LEU A 63 0.84 -6.50 -0.24
N THR A 64 1.85 -6.47 0.62
CA THR A 64 2.64 -7.66 0.93
C THR A 64 2.20 -8.23 2.26
N GLN A 65 1.70 -9.45 2.23
CA GLN A 65 1.47 -10.26 3.42
C GLN A 65 2.65 -11.20 3.66
N VAL A 66 3.05 -11.34 4.93
CA VAL A 66 4.02 -12.36 5.35
C VAL A 66 3.34 -13.29 6.34
N LEU A 67 3.01 -14.51 5.90
CA LEU A 67 2.36 -15.53 6.72
C LEU A 67 3.25 -16.76 6.81
N LYS A 68 3.67 -17.13 8.02
CA LYS A 68 4.52 -18.33 8.28
C LYS A 68 5.77 -18.40 7.37
N GLY A 69 6.39 -17.25 7.07
CA GLY A 69 7.56 -17.15 6.18
C GLY A 69 7.24 -17.15 4.69
N LYS A 70 5.96 -17.20 4.29
CA LYS A 70 5.52 -17.05 2.90
C LYS A 70 5.11 -15.60 2.65
N GLU A 71 5.85 -14.92 1.79
CA GLU A 71 5.52 -13.58 1.31
C GLU A 71 4.53 -13.69 0.14
N THR A 72 3.38 -13.02 0.23
CA THR A 72 2.39 -12.90 -0.86
C THR A 72 2.18 -11.42 -1.13
N THR A 73 2.58 -10.98 -2.33
CA THR A 73 2.44 -9.58 -2.74
C THR A 73 1.30 -9.46 -3.74
N ILE A 74 0.38 -8.53 -3.48
CA ILE A 74 -0.70 -8.15 -4.38
C ILE A 74 -0.35 -6.77 -4.94
N ASP A 75 -0.24 -6.67 -6.25
CA ASP A 75 -0.14 -5.38 -6.93
C ASP A 75 -1.52 -4.72 -6.97
N LEU A 76 -1.66 -3.60 -6.27
CA LEU A 76 -2.84 -2.73 -6.34
C LEU A 76 -2.52 -1.43 -7.09
N THR A 77 -1.38 -1.36 -7.78
CA THR A 77 -0.97 -0.15 -8.49
C THR A 77 -2.00 0.23 -9.54
N GLY A 78 -2.49 -0.73 -10.34
CA GLY A 78 -3.55 -0.46 -11.32
C GLY A 78 -4.81 0.13 -10.70
N ASP A 79 -5.34 -0.52 -9.65
CA ASP A 79 -6.57 -0.08 -8.98
C ASP A 79 -6.37 1.21 -8.18
N GLY A 80 -5.23 1.40 -7.54
CA GLY A 80 -4.88 2.62 -6.81
C GLY A 80 -4.85 3.84 -7.72
N PHE A 81 -4.17 3.74 -8.87
CA PHE A 81 -4.14 4.86 -9.82
C PHE A 81 -5.51 5.12 -10.45
N LYS A 82 -6.30 4.07 -10.68
CA LYS A 82 -7.63 4.18 -11.30
C LYS A 82 -8.71 4.70 -10.35
N PHE A 83 -8.69 4.25 -9.10
CA PHE A 83 -9.75 4.53 -8.13
C PHE A 83 -9.35 5.52 -7.05
N ALA A 84 -8.13 5.55 -6.53
CA ALA A 84 -7.82 6.43 -5.39
C ALA A 84 -8.07 7.91 -5.70
N LEU A 85 -7.76 8.37 -6.91
CA LEU A 85 -7.94 9.78 -7.29
C LEU A 85 -9.40 10.18 -7.54
N ASN A 86 -10.19 9.30 -8.17
CA ASN A 86 -11.55 9.64 -8.64
C ASN A 86 -12.66 8.98 -7.81
N LYS A 87 -12.37 7.89 -7.11
CA LYS A 87 -13.30 7.02 -6.37
C LYS A 87 -12.61 6.44 -5.14
N GLU A 88 -12.21 7.33 -4.24
CA GLU A 88 -11.56 6.98 -2.97
C GLU A 88 -12.31 5.88 -2.22
N ASP A 89 -13.63 6.00 -2.03
CA ASP A 89 -14.45 4.99 -1.33
C ASP A 89 -14.33 3.59 -1.91
N LYS A 90 -14.30 3.46 -3.25
CA LYS A 90 -14.10 2.16 -3.90
C LYS A 90 -12.72 1.61 -3.60
N PHE A 91 -11.71 2.48 -3.63
CA PHE A 91 -10.35 2.06 -3.32
C PHE A 91 -10.23 1.62 -1.86
N ILE A 92 -10.83 2.34 -0.92
CA ILE A 92 -10.92 1.98 0.50
C ILE A 92 -11.56 0.61 0.67
N GLU A 93 -12.69 0.35 -0.01
CA GLU A 93 -13.38 -0.95 0.07
C GLU A 93 -12.52 -2.10 -0.47
N ILE A 94 -11.86 -1.91 -1.61
CA ILE A 94 -10.92 -2.89 -2.19
C ILE A 94 -9.77 -3.13 -1.22
N LEU A 95 -9.15 -2.07 -0.72
CA LEU A 95 -7.99 -2.15 0.17
C LEU A 95 -8.35 -2.86 1.48
N LYS A 96 -9.47 -2.47 2.08
CA LYS A 96 -10.03 -3.12 3.27
C LYS A 96 -10.28 -4.60 3.03
N THR A 97 -10.98 -4.94 1.95
CA THR A 97 -11.31 -6.33 1.63
C THR A 97 -10.05 -7.18 1.43
N ASN A 98 -9.04 -6.64 0.74
CA ASN A 98 -7.76 -7.32 0.59
C ASN A 98 -7.07 -7.52 1.93
N ILE A 99 -6.93 -6.46 2.74
CA ILE A 99 -6.30 -6.56 4.07
C ILE A 99 -7.05 -7.55 4.97
N GLU A 100 -8.39 -7.55 4.99
CA GLU A 100 -9.17 -8.52 5.76
C GLU A 100 -8.96 -9.95 5.28
N ASN A 101 -8.93 -10.18 3.96
CA ASN A 101 -8.67 -11.51 3.41
C ASN A 101 -7.28 -12.00 3.77
N LEU A 102 -6.29 -11.11 3.74
CA LEU A 102 -4.94 -11.41 4.19
C LEU A 102 -4.97 -11.75 5.69
N LEU A 103 -5.53 -10.90 6.55
CA LEU A 103 -5.56 -11.14 8.01
C LEU A 103 -6.33 -12.39 8.45
N LYS A 104 -7.27 -12.89 7.65
CA LYS A 104 -8.07 -14.10 7.96
C LYS A 104 -7.36 -15.42 7.61
N GLN A 105 -6.24 -15.40 6.92
CA GLN A 105 -5.44 -16.59 6.53
C GLN A 105 -4.50 -17.04 7.65
#